data_AF-A0A9P4NKR8-F1
#
_entry.id   AF-A0A9P4NKR8-F1
#
_cell.length_a   1.000
_cell.length_b   1.000
_cell.length_c   1.000
_cell.angle_alpha   90.00
_cell.angle_beta   90.00
_cell.angle_gamma   90.00
#
_symmetry.space_group_name_H-M   'P 1'
#
loop_
_entity.id
_entity.type
_entity.pdbx_description
1 polymer ?
#
loop_
_entity_poly.entity_id
_entity_poly.type
_entity_poly.pdbx_seq_one_letter_code
_entity_poly.pdbx_strand_id
1 'polypeptide(L)'
;TGKSWAEKVEDPWLPLILTLDGGGIRGYSSLLILQRLFREVAQWETHFEALEKPEGERRIFDEKTLLPCHYFDYMYGTSTGGLIATMLGRLRMTILDCLEYYKKVGDDLFGSKRSPIPLATKYHHRPLEKAVREIVKQHCPVHIGTPHCTGDDFHPWYLDDSGEEPPYVEPYSEDSKDRICQSICLTATHNNKISEAYLLRTYNHRYNLKTPEYIIRYNEGADKMAIWQVTRATSAAPFFFKALVADIKDEKKTFKDGGIRENNPSVAAWSEFTSLYGNDKNPALLLSIGTGRPNMEQDGFETAWPGPFGKLPAVRKFAETFAVFKNMLVKYTQGEERHQSMLHQAKGDWTWYKRLNVDTGMENMKLDNWEKSVETKTVVEHGKEKEKKVIVPGGKSLKRMEDATEAYLARAVNVAFKEYAAPKVMLAQAAEKMVRHRRARERTAEQDPTRWDSYMGNRL
;
A
#
# COMPACT_ATOMS: atom_id res chain seq x y z
N THR A 1 12.41 -0.89 25.45
CA THR A 1 11.93 -2.18 24.89
C THR A 1 10.76 -1.91 23.97
N GLY A 2 10.40 -2.84 23.07
CA GLY A 2 9.23 -2.67 22.19
C GLY A 2 7.92 -2.45 22.95
N LYS A 3 7.77 -3.08 24.12
CA LYS A 3 6.62 -2.85 25.02
C LYS A 3 6.53 -1.41 25.51
N SER A 4 7.62 -0.87 26.05
CA SER A 4 7.66 0.53 26.52
C SER A 4 7.40 1.54 25.39
N TRP A 5 7.85 1.25 24.17
CA TRP A 5 7.52 2.08 23.00
C TRP A 5 6.02 2.06 22.66
N ALA A 6 5.39 0.89 22.75
CA ALA A 6 3.97 0.70 22.43
C ALA A 6 3.05 1.45 23.42
N GLU A 7 3.40 1.43 24.70
CA GLU A 7 2.61 2.02 25.79
C GLU A 7 2.67 3.56 25.81
N LYS A 8 3.74 4.17 25.30
CA LYS A 8 3.98 5.62 25.40
C LYS A 8 3.27 6.40 24.30
N VAL A 9 2.57 7.49 24.63
CA VAL A 9 2.09 8.51 23.68
C VAL A 9 2.69 9.84 24.09
N GLU A 10 3.64 10.35 23.31
CA GLU A 10 4.30 11.64 23.60
C GLU A 10 3.45 12.81 23.11
N ASP A 11 3.09 12.77 21.83
CA ASP A 11 2.14 13.68 21.19
C ASP A 11 1.15 12.81 20.40
N PRO A 12 -0.18 12.91 20.69
CA PRO A 12 -1.21 12.16 19.99
C PRO A 12 -1.20 12.38 18.47
N TRP A 13 -0.65 13.49 18.00
CA TRP A 13 -0.71 13.92 16.62
C TRP A 13 0.60 13.72 15.84
N LEU A 14 1.58 13.04 16.44
CA LEU A 14 2.68 12.44 15.66
C LEU A 14 2.11 11.38 14.72
N PRO A 15 2.58 11.33 13.47
CA PRO A 15 1.94 10.52 12.45
C PRO A 15 2.19 9.02 12.65
N LEU A 16 1.17 8.23 12.37
CA LEU A 16 1.26 6.79 12.14
C LEU A 16 1.26 6.56 10.64
N ILE A 17 2.32 5.93 10.14
CA ILE A 17 2.61 5.76 8.72
C ILE A 17 2.58 4.27 8.39
N LEU A 18 1.84 3.90 7.35
CA LEU A 18 1.86 2.58 6.74
C LEU A 18 2.58 2.64 5.40
N THR A 19 3.45 1.67 5.12
CA THR A 19 4.11 1.55 3.81
C THR A 19 3.96 0.13 3.27
N LEU A 20 3.50 -0.01 2.04
CA LEU A 20 3.18 -1.28 1.39
C LEU A 20 4.06 -1.51 0.16
N ASP A 21 4.76 -2.63 0.17
CA ASP A 21 5.61 -3.01 -0.97
C ASP A 21 4.79 -3.35 -2.22
N GLY A 22 5.42 -3.19 -3.37
CA GLY A 22 4.94 -3.80 -4.60
C GLY A 22 5.13 -5.32 -4.60
N GLY A 23 4.17 -6.04 -5.20
CA GLY A 23 4.14 -7.51 -5.11
C GLY A 23 3.47 -8.26 -6.25
N GLY A 24 2.80 -7.57 -7.17
CA GLY A 24 1.78 -8.23 -7.98
C GLY A 24 0.74 -8.86 -7.06
N ILE A 25 0.22 -10.04 -7.40
CA ILE A 25 -0.80 -10.73 -6.58
C ILE A 25 -0.34 -11.04 -5.15
N ARG A 26 0.98 -11.10 -4.90
CA ARG A 26 1.53 -11.32 -3.56
C ARG A 26 1.16 -10.23 -2.55
N GLY A 27 0.70 -9.06 -2.99
CA GLY A 27 0.11 -8.05 -2.09
C GLY A 27 -1.07 -8.56 -1.26
N TYR A 28 -1.68 -9.69 -1.65
CA TYR A 28 -2.68 -10.39 -0.84
C TYR A 28 -2.11 -10.81 0.54
N SER A 29 -0.84 -11.23 0.64
CA SER A 29 -0.23 -11.55 1.93
C SER A 29 -0.08 -10.32 2.82
N SER A 30 0.20 -9.15 2.25
CA SER A 30 0.23 -7.88 2.99
C SER A 30 -1.14 -7.54 3.58
N LEU A 31 -2.22 -7.78 2.83
CA LEU A 31 -3.59 -7.62 3.34
C LEU A 31 -3.94 -8.62 4.45
N LEU A 32 -3.46 -9.86 4.37
CA LEU A 32 -3.63 -10.84 5.45
C LEU A 32 -2.88 -10.44 6.73
N ILE A 33 -1.67 -9.86 6.62
CA ILE A 33 -0.95 -9.28 7.76
C ILE A 33 -1.74 -8.11 8.35
N LEU A 34 -2.27 -7.22 7.52
CA LEU A 34 -3.14 -6.13 7.97
C LEU A 34 -4.44 -6.63 8.60
N GLN A 35 -5.03 -7.71 8.09
CA GLN A 35 -6.21 -8.33 8.71
C GLN A 35 -5.86 -8.77 10.13
N ARG A 36 -4.72 -9.45 10.32
CA ARG A 36 -4.27 -9.81 11.67
C ARG A 36 -4.02 -8.57 12.53
N LEU A 37 -3.42 -7.51 11.99
CA LEU A 37 -3.23 -6.25 12.72
C LEU A 37 -4.57 -5.69 13.22
N PHE A 38 -5.59 -5.65 12.37
CA PHE A 38 -6.89 -5.07 12.72
C PHE A 38 -7.70 -5.95 13.69
N ARG A 39 -7.44 -7.27 13.77
CA ARG A 39 -7.89 -8.09 14.90
C ARG A 39 -7.29 -7.63 16.22
N GLU A 40 -5.98 -7.41 16.24
CA GLU A 40 -5.29 -6.93 17.44
C GLU A 40 -5.76 -5.51 17.81
N VAL A 41 -6.01 -4.64 16.83
CA VAL A 41 -6.60 -3.30 17.06
C VAL A 41 -7.97 -3.42 17.70
N ALA A 42 -8.86 -4.27 17.17
CA ALA A 42 -10.20 -4.48 17.75
C ALA A 42 -10.13 -5.02 19.19
N GLN A 43 -9.19 -5.92 19.47
CA GLN A 43 -8.94 -6.43 20.83
C GLN A 43 -8.46 -5.34 21.78
N TRP A 44 -7.51 -4.50 21.35
CA TRP A 44 -7.02 -3.39 22.16
C TRP A 44 -8.08 -2.30 22.38
N GLU A 45 -8.87 -1.98 21.36
CA GLU A 45 -10.01 -1.06 21.50
C GLU A 45 -11.01 -1.58 22.53
N THR A 46 -11.37 -2.87 22.43
CA THR A 46 -12.27 -3.52 23.39
C THR A 46 -11.69 -3.50 24.81
N HIS A 47 -10.39 -3.76 24.94
CA HIS A 47 -9.70 -3.73 26.22
C HIS A 47 -9.74 -2.33 26.85
N PHE A 48 -9.37 -1.28 26.12
CA PHE A 48 -9.38 0.08 26.65
C PHE A 48 -10.80 0.62 26.87
N GLU A 49 -11.78 0.26 26.04
CA GLU A 49 -13.19 0.61 26.28
C GLU A 49 -13.68 0.02 27.60
N ALA A 50 -13.30 -1.22 27.93
CA ALA A 50 -13.67 -1.85 29.20
C ALA A 50 -12.99 -1.18 30.41
N LEU A 51 -11.78 -0.65 30.25
CA LEU A 51 -11.08 0.09 31.31
C LEU A 51 -11.67 1.50 31.53
N GLU A 52 -12.02 2.20 30.45
CA GLU A 52 -12.61 3.54 30.52
C GLU A 52 -14.08 3.51 30.97
N LYS A 53 -14.82 2.46 30.60
CA LYS A 53 -16.24 2.25 30.96
C LYS A 53 -16.42 0.88 31.63
N PRO A 54 -16.09 0.77 32.94
CA PRO A 54 -16.27 -0.48 33.68
C PRO A 54 -17.75 -0.90 33.74
N GLU A 55 -18.68 0.06 33.76
CA GLU A 55 -20.13 -0.15 33.79
C GLU A 55 -20.80 0.59 32.61
N GLY A 56 -21.99 0.13 32.20
CA GLY A 56 -22.79 0.74 31.12
C GLY A 56 -22.57 0.15 29.73
N GLU A 57 -23.17 0.79 28.72
CA GLU A 57 -23.08 0.37 27.32
C GLU A 57 -21.71 0.71 26.73
N ARG A 58 -21.05 -0.31 26.14
CA ARG A 58 -19.72 -0.19 25.55
C ARG A 58 -19.82 -0.19 24.03
N ARG A 59 -18.94 0.59 23.38
CA ARG A 59 -18.78 0.51 21.93
C ARG A 59 -18.27 -0.88 21.53
N ILE A 60 -18.80 -1.42 20.44
CA ILE A 60 -18.37 -2.70 19.86
C ILE A 60 -17.34 -2.40 18.78
N PHE A 61 -16.18 -3.06 18.87
CA PHE A 61 -15.12 -2.96 17.89
C PHE A 61 -14.93 -4.30 17.20
N ASP A 62 -15.15 -4.34 15.89
CA ASP A 62 -14.98 -5.53 15.05
C ASP A 62 -13.98 -5.22 13.93
N GLU A 63 -13.04 -6.13 13.65
CA GLU A 63 -12.11 -6.04 12.53
C GLU A 63 -12.81 -5.80 11.19
N LYS A 64 -14.07 -6.23 11.08
CA LYS A 64 -14.90 -6.11 9.88
C LYS A 64 -15.38 -4.68 9.61
N THR A 65 -15.45 -3.85 10.64
CA THR A 65 -16.01 -2.49 10.55
C THR A 65 -14.97 -1.40 10.75
N LEU A 66 -13.81 -1.74 11.32
CA LEU A 66 -12.74 -0.79 11.55
C LEU A 66 -12.12 -0.32 10.22
N LEU A 67 -11.95 1.00 10.09
CA LEU A 67 -11.34 1.63 8.92
C LEU A 67 -9.86 1.94 9.19
N PRO A 68 -8.92 1.47 8.35
CA PRO A 68 -7.51 1.77 8.57
C PRO A 68 -7.16 3.25 8.53
N CYS A 69 -7.90 4.06 7.76
CA CYS A 69 -7.74 5.51 7.72
C CYS A 69 -8.09 6.23 9.04
N HIS A 70 -8.68 5.53 10.04
CA HIS A 70 -8.89 6.07 11.40
C HIS A 70 -7.70 5.82 12.33
N TYR A 71 -6.70 5.05 11.89
CA TYR A 71 -5.53 4.69 12.70
C TYR A 71 -4.19 5.09 12.06
N PHE A 72 -4.18 5.36 10.76
CA PHE A 72 -3.01 5.83 10.03
C PHE A 72 -3.25 7.23 9.46
N ASP A 73 -2.22 8.07 9.51
CA ASP A 73 -2.19 9.42 8.93
C ASP A 73 -1.72 9.39 7.47
N TYR A 74 -0.81 8.46 7.15
CA TYR A 74 -0.28 8.28 5.81
C TYR A 74 -0.21 6.81 5.42
N MET A 75 -0.57 6.52 4.18
CA MET A 75 -0.42 5.21 3.57
C MET A 75 0.34 5.34 2.25
N TYR A 76 1.58 4.86 2.25
CA TYR A 76 2.42 4.79 1.07
C TYR A 76 2.32 3.42 0.43
N GLY A 77 2.37 3.37 -0.90
CA GLY A 77 2.44 2.10 -1.60
C GLY A 77 3.15 2.18 -2.93
N THR A 78 3.86 1.11 -3.27
CA THR A 78 4.44 0.90 -4.60
C THR A 78 3.67 -0.20 -5.33
N SER A 79 3.43 -0.06 -6.62
CA SER A 79 2.75 -1.07 -7.45
C SER A 79 1.39 -1.48 -6.85
N THR A 80 1.14 -2.77 -6.67
CA THR A 80 -0.06 -3.27 -5.99
C THR A 80 -0.21 -2.77 -4.55
N GLY A 81 0.88 -2.44 -3.86
CA GLY A 81 0.83 -1.74 -2.58
C GLY A 81 0.21 -0.34 -2.67
N GLY A 82 0.42 0.36 -3.79
CA GLY A 82 -0.22 1.66 -4.07
C GLY A 82 -1.72 1.55 -4.28
N LEU A 83 -2.17 0.49 -4.96
CA LEU A 83 -3.60 0.16 -5.06
C LEU A 83 -4.22 -0.11 -3.68
N ILE A 84 -3.54 -0.88 -2.82
CA ILE A 84 -4.00 -1.16 -1.45
C ILE A 84 -4.04 0.13 -0.62
N ALA A 85 -2.98 0.94 -0.65
CA ALA A 85 -2.93 2.22 0.07
C ALA A 85 -4.07 3.17 -0.37
N THR A 86 -4.41 3.17 -1.66
CA THR A 86 -5.53 3.95 -2.19
C THR A 86 -6.88 3.43 -1.68
N MET A 87 -7.11 2.11 -1.71
CA MET A 87 -8.35 1.50 -1.20
C MET A 87 -8.56 1.78 0.30
N LEU A 88 -7.53 1.55 1.12
CA LEU A 88 -7.63 1.68 2.57
C LEU A 88 -7.61 3.15 3.06
N GLY A 89 -6.85 4.01 2.39
CA GLY A 89 -6.69 5.41 2.76
C GLY A 89 -7.71 6.32 2.08
N ARG A 90 -7.59 6.46 0.75
CA ARG A 90 -8.38 7.42 -0.05
C ARG A 90 -9.84 7.02 -0.21
N LEU A 91 -10.10 5.72 -0.38
CA LEU A 91 -11.45 5.18 -0.53
C LEU A 91 -12.04 4.66 0.79
N ARG A 92 -11.29 4.80 1.90
CA ARG A 92 -11.75 4.53 3.28
C ARG A 92 -12.38 3.15 3.47
N MET A 93 -11.83 2.14 2.80
CA MET A 93 -12.36 0.77 2.84
C MET A 93 -11.87 0.00 4.05
N THR A 94 -12.66 -0.98 4.49
CA THR A 94 -12.22 -1.98 5.49
C THR A 94 -11.15 -2.90 4.89
N ILE A 95 -10.40 -3.60 5.74
CA ILE A 95 -9.44 -4.61 5.27
C ILE A 95 -10.14 -5.74 4.50
N LEU A 96 -11.35 -6.12 4.93
CA LEU A 96 -12.10 -7.22 4.30
C LEU A 96 -12.60 -6.84 2.92
N ASP A 97 -13.19 -5.65 2.76
CA ASP A 97 -13.59 -5.16 1.44
C ASP A 97 -12.38 -5.13 0.52
N CYS A 98 -11.26 -4.59 1.01
CA CYS A 98 -10.02 -4.53 0.26
C CYS A 98 -9.53 -5.93 -0.18
N LEU A 99 -9.61 -6.96 0.67
CA LEU A 99 -9.31 -8.35 0.32
C LEU A 99 -10.24 -8.88 -0.79
N GLU A 100 -11.53 -8.60 -0.72
CA GLU A 100 -12.52 -9.03 -1.71
C GLU A 100 -12.29 -8.39 -3.08
N TYR A 101 -12.11 -7.07 -3.13
CA TYR A 101 -11.80 -6.38 -4.37
C TYR A 101 -10.42 -6.78 -4.91
N TYR A 102 -9.44 -7.05 -4.06
CA TYR A 102 -8.14 -7.54 -4.50
C TYR A 102 -8.24 -8.90 -5.19
N LYS A 103 -9.07 -9.82 -4.68
CA LYS A 103 -9.38 -11.10 -5.35
C LYS A 103 -10.07 -10.88 -6.69
N LYS A 104 -11.06 -9.99 -6.74
CA LYS A 104 -11.79 -9.66 -7.97
C LYS A 104 -10.87 -9.07 -9.04
N VAL A 105 -10.03 -8.11 -8.67
CA VAL A 105 -9.01 -7.53 -9.56
C VAL A 105 -8.02 -8.60 -10.00
N GLY A 106 -7.58 -9.49 -9.10
CA GLY A 106 -6.73 -10.63 -9.44
C GLY A 106 -7.35 -11.53 -10.51
N ASP A 107 -8.65 -11.82 -10.41
CA ASP A 107 -9.37 -12.63 -11.38
C ASP A 107 -9.54 -11.91 -12.73
N ASP A 108 -9.92 -10.63 -12.71
CA ASP A 108 -10.07 -9.81 -13.91
C ASP A 108 -8.74 -9.64 -14.67
N LEU A 109 -7.61 -9.58 -13.96
CA LEU A 109 -6.28 -9.40 -14.55
C LEU A 109 -5.61 -10.70 -14.97
N PHE A 110 -5.65 -11.72 -14.11
CA PHE A 110 -4.85 -12.92 -14.26
C PHE A 110 -5.69 -14.17 -14.60
N GLY A 111 -7.01 -14.11 -14.45
CA GLY A 111 -7.94 -15.21 -14.75
C GLY A 111 -8.06 -15.55 -16.24
N SER A 112 -7.73 -14.63 -17.15
CA SER A 112 -7.72 -14.89 -18.59
C SER A 112 -6.39 -14.50 -19.26
N LYS A 113 -5.59 -15.49 -19.67
CA LYS A 113 -4.45 -15.26 -20.57
C LYS A 113 -4.97 -14.88 -21.95
N ARG A 114 -4.57 -13.75 -22.53
CA ARG A 114 -4.61 -13.52 -23.99
C ARG A 114 -3.85 -12.27 -24.45
N SER A 115 -2.71 -12.51 -25.09
CA SER A 115 -2.45 -12.12 -26.48
C SER A 115 -1.51 -13.19 -27.07
N PRO A 116 -1.85 -13.86 -28.18
CA PRO A 116 -0.99 -14.87 -28.81
C PRO A 116 0.20 -14.26 -29.57
N ILE A 117 0.38 -12.95 -29.49
CA ILE A 117 1.38 -12.21 -30.28
C ILE A 117 2.70 -12.15 -29.49
N PRO A 118 3.80 -12.78 -29.97
CA PRO A 118 5.11 -12.59 -29.38
C PRO A 118 5.53 -11.11 -29.46
N LEU A 119 6.15 -10.58 -28.40
CA LEU A 119 6.58 -9.18 -28.22
C LEU A 119 5.51 -8.13 -27.81
N ALA A 120 4.24 -8.51 -27.60
CA ALA A 120 3.24 -7.63 -27.00
C ALA A 120 3.27 -7.68 -25.46
N THR A 121 2.72 -6.67 -24.76
CA THR A 121 2.53 -6.73 -23.31
C THR A 121 1.64 -7.91 -22.94
N LYS A 122 1.97 -8.60 -21.85
CA LYS A 122 1.32 -9.84 -21.40
C LYS A 122 -0.15 -9.64 -21.06
N TYR A 123 -0.52 -8.44 -20.59
CA TYR A 123 -1.89 -8.09 -20.24
C TYR A 123 -2.32 -6.76 -20.89
N HIS A 124 -3.62 -6.66 -21.18
CA HIS A 124 -4.24 -5.37 -21.51
C HIS A 124 -4.45 -4.56 -20.22
N HIS A 125 -4.32 -3.23 -20.29
CA HIS A 125 -4.52 -2.35 -19.13
C HIS A 125 -6.01 -2.10 -18.80
N ARG A 126 -6.90 -2.25 -19.79
CA ARG A 126 -8.34 -1.95 -19.65
C ARG A 126 -9.05 -2.68 -18.49
N PRO A 127 -8.76 -3.96 -18.18
CA PRO A 127 -9.39 -4.63 -17.04
C PRO A 127 -9.05 -3.98 -15.69
N LEU A 128 -7.77 -3.59 -15.48
CA LEU A 128 -7.36 -2.89 -14.25
C LEU A 128 -8.08 -1.54 -14.14
N GLU A 129 -8.09 -0.77 -15.24
CA GLU A 129 -8.76 0.54 -15.27
C GLU A 129 -10.25 0.41 -14.96
N LYS A 130 -10.93 -0.55 -15.59
CA LYS A 130 -12.35 -0.81 -15.36
C LYS A 130 -12.61 -1.23 -13.92
N ALA A 131 -11.80 -2.12 -13.37
CA ALA A 131 -11.95 -2.59 -12.00
C ALA A 131 -11.74 -1.46 -10.99
N VAL A 132 -10.70 -0.63 -11.14
CA VAL A 132 -10.47 0.50 -10.23
C VAL A 132 -11.57 1.55 -10.36
N ARG A 133 -12.00 1.88 -11.58
CA ARG A 133 -13.16 2.78 -11.79
C ARG A 133 -14.41 2.28 -11.07
N GLU A 134 -14.65 0.98 -11.10
CA GLU A 134 -15.79 0.37 -10.40
C GLU A 134 -15.64 0.45 -8.88
N ILE A 135 -14.43 0.25 -8.34
CA ILE A 135 -14.17 0.42 -6.90
C ILE A 135 -14.42 1.88 -6.50
N VAL A 136 -13.91 2.84 -7.28
CA VAL A 136 -14.12 4.28 -7.04
C VAL A 136 -15.61 4.63 -7.09
N LYS A 137 -16.36 4.09 -8.06
CA LYS A 137 -17.83 4.26 -8.12
C LYS A 137 -18.58 3.85 -6.86
N GLN A 138 -18.10 2.80 -6.21
CA GLN A 138 -18.78 2.20 -5.06
C GLN A 138 -18.33 2.79 -3.72
N HIS A 139 -17.09 3.29 -3.63
CA HIS A 139 -16.47 3.66 -2.36
C HIS A 139 -15.95 5.09 -2.26
N CYS A 140 -15.89 5.85 -3.36
CA CYS A 140 -15.37 7.21 -3.29
C CYS A 140 -16.31 8.08 -2.44
N PRO A 141 -15.82 8.69 -1.34
CA PRO A 141 -16.67 9.53 -0.47
C PRO A 141 -16.90 10.94 -1.03
N VAL A 142 -16.14 11.37 -2.05
CA VAL A 142 -16.16 12.74 -2.58
C VAL A 142 -16.29 12.71 -4.09
N HIS A 143 -17.25 13.46 -4.64
CA HIS A 143 -17.50 13.58 -6.08
C HIS A 143 -17.44 15.04 -6.52
N ILE A 144 -16.36 15.42 -7.19
CA ILE A 144 -16.14 16.81 -7.63
C ILE A 144 -16.85 17.04 -8.97
N GLY A 145 -17.76 18.01 -9.02
CA GLY A 145 -18.40 18.48 -10.26
C GLY A 145 -19.46 17.55 -10.86
N THR A 146 -19.78 16.41 -10.22
CA THR A 146 -20.86 15.51 -10.65
C THR A 146 -21.72 15.05 -9.46
N PRO A 147 -23.06 15.01 -9.58
CA PRO A 147 -23.95 14.48 -8.54
C PRO A 147 -23.88 12.94 -8.40
N HIS A 148 -23.22 12.26 -9.34
CA HIS A 148 -23.03 10.82 -9.36
C HIS A 148 -21.57 10.46 -9.63
N CYS A 149 -21.07 9.43 -8.94
CA CYS A 149 -19.72 8.92 -9.14
C CYS A 149 -19.55 8.27 -10.51
N THR A 150 -18.65 8.79 -11.33
CA THR A 150 -18.33 8.21 -12.65
C THR A 150 -17.12 7.26 -12.59
N GLY A 151 -16.41 7.23 -11.45
CA GLY A 151 -15.15 6.52 -11.29
C GLY A 151 -13.94 7.28 -11.85
N ASP A 152 -14.14 8.52 -12.30
CA ASP A 152 -13.09 9.46 -12.74
C ASP A 152 -12.72 10.49 -11.67
N ASP A 153 -13.12 10.26 -10.42
CA ASP A 153 -12.85 11.14 -9.30
C ASP A 153 -11.34 11.38 -9.13
N PHE A 154 -11.01 12.60 -8.71
CA PHE A 154 -9.63 13.05 -8.61
C PHE A 154 -8.96 12.52 -7.33
N HIS A 155 -7.67 12.22 -7.46
CA HIS A 155 -6.82 11.74 -6.38
C HIS A 155 -6.61 12.77 -5.26
N PRO A 156 -6.24 14.04 -5.52
CA PRO A 156 -6.29 15.05 -4.46
C PRO A 156 -7.73 15.21 -3.93
N TRP A 157 -7.86 15.31 -2.60
CA TRP A 157 -9.17 15.38 -1.91
C TRP A 157 -9.97 16.64 -2.24
N TYR A 158 -9.28 17.76 -2.47
CA TYR A 158 -9.87 19.05 -2.75
C TYR A 158 -9.33 19.59 -4.08
N LEU A 159 -10.27 19.88 -4.98
CA LEU A 159 -10.19 21.04 -5.86
C LEU A 159 -11.24 22.00 -5.28
N ASP A 160 -10.98 23.30 -5.25
CA ASP A 160 -12.01 24.25 -4.79
C ASP A 160 -13.25 24.23 -5.71
N ASP A 161 -14.29 25.00 -5.38
CA ASP A 161 -15.53 25.08 -6.16
C ASP A 161 -15.29 25.52 -7.63
N SER A 162 -14.11 26.07 -7.95
CA SER A 162 -13.69 26.43 -9.30
C SER A 162 -12.86 25.35 -10.02
N GLY A 163 -12.56 24.24 -9.35
CA GLY A 163 -11.76 23.14 -9.88
C GLY A 163 -10.25 23.40 -9.83
N GLU A 164 -9.83 24.44 -9.10
CA GLU A 164 -8.44 24.87 -8.91
C GLU A 164 -7.81 24.20 -7.68
N GLU A 165 -6.47 24.10 -7.68
CA GLU A 165 -5.74 23.58 -6.53
C GLU A 165 -5.99 24.49 -5.30
N PRO A 166 -6.40 23.94 -4.14
CA PRO A 166 -6.61 24.77 -2.96
C PRO A 166 -5.31 25.51 -2.59
N PRO A 167 -5.42 26.72 -2.00
CA PRO A 167 -4.26 27.48 -1.56
C PRO A 167 -3.36 26.58 -0.70
N TYR A 168 -2.07 26.63 -1.00
CA TYR A 168 -1.05 25.81 -0.35
C TYR A 168 -1.11 25.98 1.16
N VAL A 169 -1.56 24.94 1.85
CA VAL A 169 -1.32 24.77 3.28
C VAL A 169 -0.43 23.53 3.39
N GLU A 170 0.79 23.70 3.90
CA GLU A 170 1.66 22.57 4.23
C GLU A 170 0.87 21.65 5.17
N PRO A 171 0.57 20.40 4.75
CA PRO A 171 -0.15 19.51 5.61
C PRO A 171 0.71 19.24 6.85
N TYR A 172 0.08 19.30 8.02
CA TYR A 172 0.72 19.13 9.33
C TYR A 172 1.66 20.29 9.77
N SER A 173 1.60 21.46 9.14
CA SER A 173 2.03 22.73 9.76
C SER A 173 1.11 23.13 10.92
N GLU A 174 1.51 24.10 11.76
CA GLU A 174 0.62 24.64 12.82
C GLU A 174 -0.72 25.16 12.26
N ASP A 175 -0.70 25.61 11.00
CA ASP A 175 -1.85 26.16 10.28
C ASP A 175 -2.76 25.07 9.66
N SER A 176 -2.27 23.83 9.52
CA SER A 176 -3.03 22.68 8.98
C SER A 176 -3.52 21.78 10.12
N LYS A 177 -4.55 22.21 10.83
CA LYS A 177 -5.17 21.41 11.90
C LYS A 177 -6.12 20.34 11.35
N ASP A 178 -6.90 20.69 10.34
CA ASP A 178 -7.87 19.81 9.71
C ASP A 178 -7.20 18.85 8.73
N ARG A 179 -7.12 17.57 9.10
CA ARG A 179 -6.37 16.55 8.38
C ARG A 179 -7.18 15.29 8.23
N ILE A 180 -6.95 14.56 7.15
CA ILE A 180 -7.46 13.21 6.94
C ILE A 180 -6.30 12.29 6.52
N CYS A 181 -6.47 10.97 6.65
CA CYS A 181 -5.51 10.00 6.13
C CYS A 181 -5.19 10.27 4.65
N GLN A 182 -3.90 10.36 4.34
CA GLN A 182 -3.38 10.64 3.01
C GLN A 182 -2.84 9.35 2.37
N SER A 183 -3.17 9.09 1.11
CA SER A 183 -2.53 8.04 0.31
C SER A 183 -1.46 8.62 -0.62
N ILE A 184 -0.36 7.88 -0.76
CA ILE A 184 0.78 8.24 -1.61
C ILE A 184 1.19 7.03 -2.43
N CYS A 185 1.17 7.16 -3.75
CA CYS A 185 1.59 6.11 -4.67
C CYS A 185 2.97 6.42 -5.25
N LEU A 186 3.95 5.56 -5.01
CA LEU A 186 5.28 5.68 -5.58
C LEU A 186 5.27 5.08 -7.00
N THR A 187 5.70 5.86 -7.98
CA THR A 187 5.81 5.48 -9.40
C THR A 187 7.17 5.89 -9.95
N ALA A 188 7.48 5.46 -11.16
CA ALA A 188 8.67 5.89 -11.88
C ALA A 188 8.26 6.69 -13.13
N THR A 189 8.75 7.91 -13.27
CA THR A 189 8.61 8.70 -14.50
C THR A 189 9.79 8.49 -15.43
N HIS A 190 9.65 8.83 -16.71
CA HIS A 190 10.73 8.76 -17.69
C HIS A 190 10.75 10.00 -18.58
N ASN A 191 11.76 10.86 -18.42
CA ASN A 191 12.04 11.99 -19.29
C ASN A 191 13.46 11.83 -19.88
N ASN A 192 13.58 11.86 -21.22
CA ASN A 192 14.83 11.97 -21.98
C ASN A 192 16.09 11.26 -21.41
N LYS A 193 15.97 9.96 -21.10
CA LYS A 193 17.01 8.97 -20.69
C LYS A 193 17.15 8.67 -19.20
N ILE A 194 16.57 9.46 -18.30
CA ILE A 194 16.60 9.17 -16.85
C ILE A 194 15.20 8.79 -16.40
N SER A 195 15.09 7.71 -15.65
CA SER A 195 13.88 7.42 -14.90
C SER A 195 14.03 7.96 -13.49
N GLU A 196 13.00 8.56 -12.94
CA GLU A 196 13.04 9.18 -11.61
C GLU A 196 11.93 8.60 -10.76
N ALA A 197 12.17 8.46 -9.46
CA ALA A 197 11.11 8.11 -8.53
C ALA A 197 10.18 9.31 -8.35
N TYR A 198 8.89 9.06 -8.30
CA TYR A 198 7.87 10.09 -8.32
C TYR A 198 6.74 9.69 -7.38
N LEU A 199 6.26 10.62 -6.57
CA LEU A 199 5.22 10.44 -5.56
C LEU A 199 3.93 11.10 -6.02
N LEU A 200 2.91 10.28 -6.25
CA LEU A 200 1.55 10.74 -6.52
C LEU A 200 0.81 10.87 -5.18
N ARG A 201 0.70 12.11 -4.69
CA ARG A 201 0.18 12.46 -3.36
C ARG A 201 -1.30 12.84 -3.42
N THR A 202 -1.96 12.68 -2.28
CA THR A 202 -3.32 13.21 -2.02
C THR A 202 -3.30 14.63 -1.44
N TYR A 203 -2.10 15.15 -1.14
CA TYR A 203 -1.85 16.46 -0.55
C TYR A 203 -0.72 17.20 -1.27
N ASN A 204 -0.74 18.54 -1.19
CA ASN A 204 0.29 19.39 -1.76
C ASN A 204 1.56 19.38 -0.86
N HIS A 205 2.74 19.27 -1.46
CA HIS A 205 4.02 19.28 -0.75
C HIS A 205 5.05 20.11 -1.50
N ARG A 206 5.81 20.93 -0.77
CA ARG A 206 6.98 21.67 -1.29
C ARG A 206 8.11 21.57 -0.30
N TYR A 207 9.34 21.50 -0.80
CA TYR A 207 10.52 21.49 0.05
C TYR A 207 10.91 22.94 0.37
N ASN A 208 11.04 23.26 1.65
CA ASN A 208 11.42 24.59 2.12
C ASN A 208 12.90 24.63 2.56
N LEU A 209 13.40 25.81 2.93
CA LEU A 209 14.79 25.99 3.38
C LEU A 209 15.16 25.20 4.66
N LYS A 210 14.17 24.75 5.43
CA LYS A 210 14.38 23.92 6.64
C LYS A 210 14.51 22.44 6.31
N THR A 211 14.22 22.04 5.07
CA THR A 211 14.33 20.65 4.63
C THR A 211 15.80 20.21 4.67
N PRO A 212 16.17 19.17 5.45
CA PRO A 212 17.55 18.75 5.56
C PRO A 212 18.14 18.28 4.22
N GLU A 213 19.39 18.62 3.92
CA GLU A 213 20.02 18.33 2.63
C GLU A 213 20.25 16.84 2.37
N TYR A 214 20.35 16.02 3.42
CA TYR A 214 20.63 14.59 3.31
C TYR A 214 19.41 13.74 2.92
N ILE A 215 18.20 14.31 2.89
CA ILE A 215 17.00 13.55 2.51
C ILE A 215 16.91 13.39 1.00
N ILE A 216 16.25 12.32 0.56
CA ILE A 216 15.91 12.15 -0.85
C ILE A 216 14.71 13.05 -1.16
N ARG A 217 14.87 13.98 -2.11
CA ARG A 217 13.77 14.82 -2.61
C ARG A 217 13.07 14.15 -3.80
N TYR A 218 11.76 14.25 -3.83
CA TYR A 218 10.90 13.78 -4.91
C TYR A 218 10.26 14.97 -5.64
N ASN A 219 9.24 14.74 -6.48
CA ASN A 219 8.46 15.82 -7.10
C ASN A 219 7.71 16.66 -6.07
N GLU A 220 7.48 17.93 -6.37
CA GLU A 220 6.63 18.84 -5.59
C GLU A 220 5.21 18.93 -6.14
N GLY A 221 4.25 19.19 -5.25
CA GLY A 221 2.84 19.31 -5.57
C GLY A 221 2.03 18.03 -5.36
N ALA A 222 0.72 18.17 -5.56
CA ALA A 222 -0.21 17.08 -5.79
C ALA A 222 -0.65 17.14 -7.25
N ASP A 223 -0.40 16.10 -8.03
CA ASP A 223 -0.78 16.09 -9.44
C ASP A 223 -2.28 15.77 -9.60
N LYS A 224 -3.01 16.61 -10.34
CA LYS A 224 -4.41 16.39 -10.69
C LYS A 224 -4.54 15.20 -11.64
N MET A 225 -4.82 14.03 -11.08
CA MET A 225 -5.01 12.78 -11.80
C MET A 225 -6.25 12.07 -11.26
N ALA A 226 -6.97 11.35 -12.13
CA ALA A 226 -8.04 10.46 -11.68
C ALA A 226 -7.45 9.31 -10.84
N ILE A 227 -8.19 8.83 -9.84
CA ILE A 227 -7.72 7.78 -8.93
C ILE A 227 -7.26 6.54 -9.70
N TRP A 228 -7.99 6.12 -10.74
CA TRP A 228 -7.60 4.98 -11.58
C TRP A 228 -6.29 5.22 -12.35
N GLN A 229 -5.99 6.47 -12.73
CA GLN A 229 -4.73 6.83 -13.38
C GLN A 229 -3.58 6.70 -12.39
N VAL A 230 -3.77 7.12 -11.14
CA VAL A 230 -2.75 7.01 -10.08
C VAL A 230 -2.43 5.54 -9.79
N THR A 231 -3.44 4.71 -9.57
CA THR A 231 -3.24 3.27 -9.33
C THR A 231 -2.59 2.59 -10.54
N ARG A 232 -2.96 2.99 -11.76
CA ARG A 232 -2.33 2.47 -12.99
C ARG A 232 -0.87 2.93 -13.11
N ALA A 233 -0.56 4.17 -12.80
CA ALA A 233 0.79 4.73 -12.89
C ALA A 233 1.77 3.95 -12.01
N THR A 234 1.37 3.66 -10.76
CA THR A 234 2.23 2.92 -9.82
C THR A 234 2.34 1.44 -10.15
N SER A 235 1.33 0.80 -10.76
CA SER A 235 1.31 -0.64 -11.05
C SER A 235 1.61 -1.03 -12.50
N ALA A 236 2.05 -0.09 -13.34
CA ALA A 236 2.33 -0.33 -14.76
C ALA A 236 3.65 -1.09 -14.98
N ALA A 237 3.70 -2.35 -14.52
CA ALA A 237 4.89 -3.19 -14.55
C ALA A 237 5.34 -3.45 -16.01
N PRO A 238 6.63 -3.24 -16.34
CA PRO A 238 7.19 -3.57 -17.65
C PRO A 238 6.91 -5.03 -18.05
N PHE A 239 6.64 -5.29 -19.33
CA PHE A 239 6.06 -6.53 -19.89
C PHE A 239 4.65 -6.89 -19.48
N PHE A 240 4.19 -6.53 -18.29
CA PHE A 240 2.83 -6.83 -17.86
C PHE A 240 1.84 -5.83 -18.46
N PHE A 241 2.15 -4.53 -18.36
CA PHE A 241 1.24 -3.46 -18.75
C PHE A 241 1.93 -2.38 -19.61
N LYS A 242 1.12 -1.66 -20.41
CA LYS A 242 1.58 -0.48 -21.14
C LYS A 242 1.68 0.70 -20.17
N ALA A 243 2.81 1.41 -20.21
CA ALA A 243 3.04 2.65 -19.48
C ALA A 243 1.86 3.63 -19.66
N LEU A 244 1.54 4.36 -18.58
CA LEU A 244 0.54 5.42 -18.64
C LEU A 244 1.21 6.68 -19.15
N VAL A 245 0.54 7.39 -20.06
CA VAL A 245 0.93 8.75 -20.46
C VAL A 245 -0.19 9.65 -19.99
N ALA A 246 0.15 10.68 -19.22
CA ALA A 246 -0.79 11.68 -18.73
C ALA A 246 -0.18 13.07 -18.89
N ASP A 247 -1.03 14.05 -19.14
CA ASP A 247 -0.66 15.46 -19.18
C ASP A 247 -0.68 16.00 -17.74
N ILE A 248 0.49 16.38 -17.22
CA ILE A 248 0.68 16.84 -15.85
C ILE A 248 1.38 18.20 -15.92
N LYS A 249 0.73 19.26 -15.45
CA LYS A 249 1.26 20.64 -15.49
C LYS A 249 1.71 21.04 -16.91
N ASP A 250 0.83 20.79 -17.89
CA ASP A 250 1.07 21.01 -19.32
C ASP A 250 2.24 20.23 -19.94
N GLU A 251 2.78 19.23 -19.23
CA GLU A 251 3.82 18.33 -19.72
C GLU A 251 3.31 16.90 -19.89
N LYS A 252 3.60 16.29 -21.04
CA LYS A 252 3.39 14.85 -21.25
C LYS A 252 4.37 14.03 -20.44
N LYS A 253 3.92 13.42 -19.35
CA LYS A 253 4.72 12.51 -18.52
C LYS A 253 4.36 11.06 -18.79
N THR A 254 5.38 10.21 -18.86
CA THR A 254 5.22 8.75 -18.97
C THR A 254 5.50 8.09 -17.63
N PHE A 255 4.51 7.41 -17.09
CA PHE A 255 4.56 6.70 -15.81
C PHE A 255 4.70 5.19 -16.02
N LYS A 256 5.54 4.59 -15.17
CA LYS A 256 5.82 3.16 -15.09
C LYS A 256 5.82 2.71 -13.64
N ASP A 257 5.83 1.40 -13.42
CA ASP A 257 5.79 0.84 -12.08
C ASP A 257 6.90 1.39 -11.17
N GLY A 258 6.52 1.80 -9.95
CA GLY A 258 7.45 2.33 -8.95
C GLY A 258 8.48 1.31 -8.49
N GLY A 259 8.19 0.00 -8.60
CA GLY A 259 9.09 -1.10 -8.29
C GLY A 259 10.34 -1.13 -9.16
N ILE A 260 10.37 -0.41 -10.29
CA ILE A 260 11.58 -0.19 -11.10
C ILE A 260 12.63 0.61 -10.31
N ARG A 261 12.17 1.49 -9.41
CA ARG A 261 13.01 2.41 -8.63
C ARG A 261 13.10 1.95 -7.19
N GLU A 262 11.95 1.89 -6.51
CA GLU A 262 11.83 1.63 -5.09
C GLU A 262 10.61 0.76 -4.79
N ASN A 263 10.82 -0.55 -4.59
CA ASN A 263 9.73 -1.46 -4.27
C ASN A 263 9.18 -1.28 -2.85
N ASN A 264 10.06 -0.99 -1.88
CA ASN A 264 9.70 -0.68 -0.50
C ASN A 264 9.73 0.84 -0.30
N PRO A 265 8.57 1.51 -0.16
CA PRO A 265 8.50 2.97 -0.05
C PRO A 265 8.82 3.50 1.37
N SER A 266 9.39 2.68 2.28
CA SER A 266 9.71 3.11 3.65
C SER A 266 10.68 4.30 3.72
N VAL A 267 11.68 4.34 2.84
CA VAL A 267 12.64 5.46 2.80
C VAL A 267 12.02 6.71 2.19
N ALA A 268 11.14 6.57 1.19
CA ALA A 268 10.35 7.69 0.66
C ALA A 268 9.46 8.28 1.75
N ALA A 269 8.75 7.44 2.50
CA ALA A 269 7.90 7.86 3.61
C ALA A 269 8.69 8.56 4.73
N TRP A 270 9.89 8.06 5.07
CA TRP A 270 10.77 8.71 6.04
C TRP A 270 11.30 10.07 5.54
N SER A 271 11.64 10.16 4.24
CA SER A 271 12.12 11.42 3.64
C SER A 271 11.02 12.48 3.64
N GLU A 272 9.79 12.12 3.24
CA GLU A 272 8.62 13.01 3.33
C GLU A 272 8.27 13.38 4.78
N PHE A 273 8.37 12.45 5.72
CA PHE A 273 8.19 12.77 7.13
C PHE A 273 9.24 13.79 7.61
N THR A 274 10.51 13.58 7.27
CA THR A 274 11.60 14.48 7.71
C THR A 274 11.47 15.87 7.07
N SER A 275 10.98 15.97 5.82
CA SER A 275 10.74 17.27 5.18
C SER A 275 9.57 18.03 5.82
N LEU A 276 8.53 17.32 6.27
CA LEU A 276 7.33 17.92 6.86
C LEU A 276 7.48 18.26 8.35
N TYR A 277 8.12 17.38 9.13
CA TYR A 277 8.14 17.49 10.60
C TYR A 277 9.49 17.92 11.18
N GLY A 278 10.52 18.05 10.34
CA GLY A 278 11.89 18.31 10.78
C GLY A 278 12.64 17.02 11.15
N ASN A 279 13.92 17.17 11.53
CA ASN A 279 14.82 16.06 11.85
C ASN A 279 14.92 15.76 13.36
N ASP A 280 14.28 16.55 14.20
CA ASP A 280 14.25 16.43 15.66
C ASP A 280 13.13 15.48 16.15
N LYS A 281 12.17 15.17 15.28
CA LYS A 281 11.02 14.32 15.57
C LYS A 281 11.13 12.95 14.93
N ASN A 282 10.36 12.01 15.46
CA ASN A 282 10.15 10.69 14.87
C ASN A 282 8.64 10.46 14.70
N PRO A 283 8.19 9.69 13.70
CA PRO A 283 6.81 9.29 13.62
C PRO A 283 6.44 8.46 14.84
N ALA A 284 5.15 8.44 15.19
CA ALA A 284 4.66 7.56 16.25
C ALA A 284 4.85 6.08 15.87
N LEU A 285 4.67 5.77 14.59
CA LEU A 285 4.89 4.46 13.98
C LEU A 285 5.18 4.65 12.48
N LEU A 286 6.15 3.90 11.95
CA LEU A 286 6.28 3.60 10.52
C LEU A 286 6.26 2.08 10.37
N LEU A 287 5.10 1.54 10.01
CA LEU A 287 4.88 0.12 9.78
C LEU A 287 5.07 -0.19 8.30
N SER A 288 6.07 -0.99 7.98
CA SER A 288 6.38 -1.43 6.62
C SER A 288 5.99 -2.89 6.43
N ILE A 289 5.20 -3.18 5.39
CA ILE A 289 4.72 -4.53 5.10
C ILE A 289 5.16 -4.96 3.70
N GLY A 290 5.90 -6.07 3.63
CA GLY A 290 6.38 -6.68 2.40
C GLY A 290 5.39 -7.66 1.78
N THR A 291 5.70 -8.12 0.56
CA THR A 291 4.89 -9.09 -0.20
C THR A 291 5.57 -10.46 -0.30
N GLY A 292 6.36 -10.84 0.70
CA GLY A 292 7.14 -12.08 0.73
C GLY A 292 8.56 -11.91 0.18
N ARG A 293 9.52 -12.57 0.83
CA ARG A 293 10.94 -12.57 0.44
C ARG A 293 11.16 -13.47 -0.78
N PRO A 294 11.80 -12.99 -1.86
CA PRO A 294 12.13 -13.82 -3.01
C PRO A 294 13.28 -14.79 -2.68
N ASN A 295 13.38 -15.89 -3.43
CA ASN A 295 14.52 -16.79 -3.33
C ASN A 295 15.78 -16.12 -3.91
N MET A 296 16.83 -15.95 -3.10
CA MET A 296 18.09 -15.33 -3.51
C MET A 296 19.05 -16.30 -4.20
N GLU A 297 18.81 -17.62 -4.12
CA GLU A 297 19.69 -18.65 -4.68
C GLU A 297 19.31 -19.06 -6.12
N GLN A 298 18.11 -18.71 -6.56
CA GLN A 298 17.72 -18.87 -7.95
C GLN A 298 17.82 -17.51 -8.65
N ASP A 299 18.98 -17.25 -9.23
CA ASP A 299 19.13 -16.38 -10.41
C ASP A 299 18.40 -17.01 -11.62
N GLY A 300 17.13 -17.37 -11.43
CA GLY A 300 16.29 -18.18 -12.30
C GLY A 300 15.72 -17.42 -13.49
N PHE A 301 16.54 -16.61 -14.13
CA PHE A 301 16.33 -16.16 -15.50
C PHE A 301 17.67 -16.25 -16.21
N GLU A 302 17.89 -17.39 -16.86
CA GLU A 302 18.94 -17.53 -17.86
C GLU A 302 18.94 -16.29 -18.76
N THR A 303 20.12 -15.73 -18.93
CA THR A 303 20.44 -14.67 -19.88
C THR A 303 19.90 -15.06 -21.25
N ALA A 304 18.70 -14.57 -21.59
CA ALA A 304 18.22 -14.50 -22.95
C ALA A 304 19.09 -13.48 -23.69
N TRP A 305 20.31 -13.90 -24.02
CA TRP A 305 21.21 -13.16 -24.89
C TRP A 305 20.50 -13.06 -26.24
N PRO A 306 20.28 -11.85 -26.80
CA PRO A 306 19.79 -11.76 -28.16
C PRO A 306 20.92 -12.32 -29.02
N GLY A 307 20.67 -13.44 -29.69
CA GLY A 307 21.61 -14.03 -30.65
C GLY A 307 21.94 -13.07 -31.81
N PRO A 308 22.38 -13.56 -32.97
CA PRO A 308 22.90 -12.72 -34.07
C PRO A 308 21.90 -11.68 -34.66
N PHE A 309 20.68 -11.60 -34.14
CA PHE A 309 19.59 -10.73 -34.54
C PHE A 309 19.43 -9.44 -33.70
N GLY A 310 20.38 -9.11 -32.81
CA GLY A 310 20.30 -7.97 -31.87
C GLY A 310 20.13 -6.56 -32.48
N LYS A 311 20.28 -6.41 -33.80
CA LYS A 311 20.11 -5.13 -34.53
C LYS A 311 18.68 -4.82 -34.97
N LEU A 312 17.74 -5.76 -34.85
CA LEU A 312 16.34 -5.52 -35.19
C LEU A 312 15.68 -4.59 -34.16
N PRO A 313 14.94 -3.54 -34.58
CA PRO A 313 14.29 -2.59 -33.67
C PRO A 313 13.37 -3.25 -32.63
N ALA A 314 12.66 -4.31 -33.02
CA ALA A 314 11.81 -5.09 -32.12
C ALA A 314 12.61 -5.84 -31.05
N VAL A 315 13.76 -6.40 -31.40
CA VAL A 315 14.66 -7.13 -30.48
C VAL A 315 15.33 -6.16 -29.50
N ARG A 316 15.74 -4.97 -29.97
CA ARG A 316 16.29 -3.93 -29.09
C ARG A 316 15.26 -3.44 -28.06
N LYS A 317 14.03 -3.16 -28.50
CA LYS A 317 12.93 -2.76 -27.60
C LYS A 317 12.60 -3.87 -26.58
N PHE A 318 12.66 -5.13 -27.00
CA PHE A 318 12.48 -6.28 -26.12
C PHE A 318 13.60 -6.36 -25.08
N ALA A 319 14.86 -6.23 -25.49
CA ALA A 319 16.02 -6.25 -24.61
C ALA A 319 15.99 -5.09 -23.60
N GLU A 320 15.63 -3.87 -24.03
CA GLU A 320 15.46 -2.71 -23.16
C GLU A 320 14.35 -2.95 -22.13
N THR A 321 13.21 -3.50 -22.55
CA THR A 321 12.13 -3.88 -21.62
C THR A 321 12.61 -4.95 -20.64
N PHE A 322 13.40 -5.93 -21.11
CA PHE A 322 13.93 -7.06 -20.33
C PHE A 322 14.91 -6.61 -19.26
N ALA A 323 15.79 -5.67 -19.60
CA ALA A 323 16.68 -5.04 -18.66
C ALA A 323 15.91 -4.30 -17.55
N VAL A 324 14.86 -3.55 -17.90
CA VAL A 324 14.03 -2.84 -16.90
C VAL A 324 13.29 -3.84 -16.00
N PHE A 325 12.78 -4.93 -16.56
CA PHE A 325 12.12 -5.99 -15.77
C PHE A 325 13.09 -6.71 -14.84
N LYS A 326 14.32 -7.02 -15.31
CA LYS A 326 15.39 -7.56 -14.46
C LYS A 326 15.73 -6.58 -13.33
N ASN A 327 15.88 -5.28 -13.63
CA ASN A 327 16.11 -4.26 -12.63
C ASN A 327 14.98 -4.17 -11.61
N MET A 328 13.72 -4.25 -12.05
CA MET A 328 12.56 -4.32 -11.16
C MET A 328 12.65 -5.55 -10.26
N LEU A 329 12.85 -6.76 -10.80
CA LEU A 329 13.01 -7.97 -10.00
C LEU A 329 14.16 -7.87 -8.98
N VAL A 330 15.29 -7.28 -9.36
CA VAL A 330 16.41 -6.98 -8.45
C VAL A 330 15.98 -5.97 -7.37
N LYS A 331 15.22 -4.93 -7.70
CA LYS A 331 14.72 -3.98 -6.70
C LYS A 331 13.72 -4.59 -5.72
N TYR A 332 12.99 -5.62 -6.14
CA TYR A 332 12.19 -6.44 -5.25
C TYR A 332 13.06 -7.24 -4.27
N THR A 333 14.23 -7.75 -4.70
CA THR A 333 15.18 -8.41 -3.80
C THR A 333 15.89 -7.41 -2.87
N GLN A 334 16.04 -6.14 -3.26
CA GLN A 334 16.62 -5.05 -2.46
C GLN A 334 15.68 -4.39 -1.43
N GLY A 335 14.43 -4.85 -1.27
CA GLY A 335 13.54 -4.35 -0.21
C GLY A 335 14.15 -4.48 1.19
N GLU A 336 15.05 -5.46 1.37
CA GLU A 336 15.80 -5.70 2.60
C GLU A 336 16.88 -4.63 2.84
N GLU A 337 17.58 -4.15 1.82
CA GLU A 337 18.57 -3.06 1.97
C GLU A 337 17.91 -1.79 2.51
N ARG A 338 16.74 -1.43 1.96
CA ARG A 338 15.94 -0.30 2.45
C ARG A 338 15.48 -0.51 3.90
N HIS A 339 15.12 -1.74 4.25
CA HIS A 339 14.80 -2.08 5.62
C HIS A 339 15.99 -1.90 6.56
N GLN A 340 17.19 -2.34 6.17
CA GLN A 340 18.42 -2.15 6.96
C GLN A 340 18.77 -0.65 7.13
N SER A 341 18.61 0.17 6.10
CA SER A 341 18.77 1.63 6.22
C SER A 341 17.78 2.24 7.22
N MET A 342 16.52 1.79 7.19
CA MET A 342 15.51 2.26 8.14
C MET A 342 15.76 1.79 9.57
N LEU A 343 16.27 0.57 9.77
CA LEU A 343 16.69 0.09 11.09
C LEU A 343 17.80 0.97 11.68
N HIS A 344 18.78 1.36 10.86
CA HIS A 344 19.84 2.27 11.27
C HIS A 344 19.26 3.62 11.70
N GLN A 345 18.37 4.19 10.89
CA GLN A 345 17.72 5.46 11.18
C GLN A 345 16.87 5.41 12.46
N ALA A 346 16.10 4.34 12.65
CA ALA A 346 15.24 4.13 13.81
C ALA A 346 15.99 3.67 15.06
N LYS A 347 17.31 3.40 14.93
CA LYS A 347 18.17 2.83 15.98
C LYS A 347 17.62 1.51 16.53
N GLY A 348 17.06 0.68 15.66
CA GLY A 348 16.46 -0.62 15.98
C GLY A 348 14.98 -0.75 15.62
N ASP A 349 14.49 -1.99 15.52
CA ASP A 349 13.10 -2.39 15.23
C ASP A 349 12.17 -2.38 16.46
N TRP A 350 12.74 -2.30 17.66
CA TRP A 350 11.98 -2.13 18.91
C TRP A 350 11.47 -0.70 19.12
N THR A 351 11.71 0.23 18.18
CA THR A 351 11.30 1.64 18.24
C THR A 351 10.11 1.89 17.30
N TRP A 352 10.06 3.07 16.67
CA TRP A 352 8.99 3.55 15.81
C TRP A 352 8.96 2.88 14.44
N TYR A 353 10.04 2.26 13.97
CA TYR A 353 10.04 1.54 12.70
C TYR A 353 9.84 0.04 12.90
N LYS A 354 8.90 -0.55 12.15
CA LYS A 354 8.66 -2.01 12.15
C LYS A 354 8.52 -2.53 10.73
N ARG A 355 9.05 -3.73 10.50
CA ARG A 355 8.93 -4.42 9.21
C ARG A 355 8.35 -5.81 9.39
N LEU A 356 7.30 -6.10 8.64
CA LEU A 356 6.71 -7.43 8.55
C LEU A 356 6.81 -7.91 7.11
N ASN A 357 7.43 -9.07 6.88
CA ASN A 357 7.60 -9.60 5.54
C ASN A 357 7.70 -11.12 5.62
N VAL A 358 6.75 -11.81 4.97
CA VAL A 358 6.70 -13.28 4.94
C VAL A 358 8.05 -13.82 4.45
N ASP A 359 8.66 -14.70 5.23
CA ASP A 359 10.03 -15.16 4.98
C ASP A 359 10.11 -16.46 4.19
N THR A 360 9.09 -17.31 4.28
CA THR A 360 9.07 -18.63 3.62
C THR A 360 7.74 -18.96 2.97
N GLY A 361 7.71 -19.94 2.06
CA GLY A 361 6.51 -20.45 1.40
C GLY A 361 6.06 -19.66 0.15
N MET A 362 6.60 -18.46 -0.09
CA MET A 362 6.27 -17.59 -1.23
C MET A 362 7.47 -17.22 -2.12
N GLU A 363 8.64 -17.79 -1.86
CA GLU A 363 9.94 -17.42 -2.44
C GLU A 363 9.98 -17.60 -3.96
N ASN A 364 9.36 -18.68 -4.44
CA ASN A 364 9.28 -19.05 -5.85
C ASN A 364 7.94 -18.66 -6.50
N MET A 365 7.11 -17.85 -5.83
CA MET A 365 5.81 -17.45 -6.34
C MET A 365 5.96 -16.26 -7.30
N LYS A 366 5.51 -16.44 -8.56
CA LYS A 366 5.51 -15.38 -9.58
C LYS A 366 4.50 -14.28 -9.25
N LEU A 367 4.77 -13.06 -9.73
CA LEU A 367 3.96 -11.85 -9.49
C LEU A 367 2.51 -11.97 -10.01
N ASP A 368 2.28 -12.84 -10.99
CA ASP A 368 1.02 -13.08 -11.67
C ASP A 368 0.51 -14.51 -11.47
N ASN A 369 0.97 -15.19 -10.42
CA ASN A 369 0.60 -16.58 -10.19
C ASN A 369 -0.86 -16.71 -9.75
N TRP A 370 -1.74 -17.10 -10.66
CA TRP A 370 -3.19 -17.23 -10.43
C TRP A 370 -3.69 -18.63 -10.80
N GLU A 371 -3.37 -19.61 -9.96
CA GLU A 371 -3.70 -21.02 -10.16
C GLU A 371 -5.07 -21.35 -9.54
N LYS A 372 -5.99 -21.89 -10.34
CA LYS A 372 -7.31 -22.34 -9.88
C LYS A 372 -7.22 -23.53 -8.93
N SER A 373 -8.12 -23.61 -7.95
CA SER A 373 -8.40 -24.80 -7.16
C SER A 373 -9.71 -25.46 -7.61
N VAL A 374 -9.88 -26.74 -7.28
CA VAL A 374 -11.17 -27.44 -7.37
C VAL A 374 -11.57 -27.75 -5.94
N GLU A 375 -12.65 -27.13 -5.48
CA GLU A 375 -13.16 -27.25 -4.12
C GLU A 375 -14.49 -27.98 -4.13
N THR A 376 -14.75 -28.80 -3.12
CA THR A 376 -16.04 -29.47 -2.94
C THR A 376 -16.90 -28.62 -2.02
N LYS A 377 -18.04 -28.14 -2.52
CA LYS A 377 -19.05 -27.45 -1.69
C LYS A 377 -20.27 -28.35 -1.50
N THR A 378 -20.73 -28.46 -0.27
CA THR A 378 -22.02 -29.08 0.04
C THR A 378 -23.12 -28.11 -0.32
N VAL A 379 -24.01 -28.53 -1.21
CA VAL A 379 -25.19 -27.76 -1.63
C VAL A 379 -26.42 -28.55 -1.20
N VAL A 380 -27.35 -27.89 -0.52
CA VAL A 380 -28.65 -28.49 -0.20
C VAL A 380 -29.56 -28.28 -1.40
N GLU A 381 -29.92 -29.37 -2.08
CA GLU A 381 -30.77 -29.35 -3.26
C GLU A 381 -31.95 -30.29 -3.02
N HIS A 382 -33.18 -29.76 -2.99
CA HIS A 382 -34.40 -30.51 -2.65
C HIS A 382 -34.33 -31.23 -1.29
N GLY A 383 -33.74 -30.57 -0.27
CA GLY A 383 -33.63 -31.13 1.09
C GLY A 383 -32.63 -32.27 1.25
N LYS A 384 -31.82 -32.57 0.22
CA LYS A 384 -30.70 -33.52 0.28
C LYS A 384 -29.37 -32.78 0.09
N GLU A 385 -28.41 -33.11 0.94
CA GLU A 385 -27.03 -32.63 0.78
C GLU A 385 -26.38 -33.33 -0.42
N LYS A 386 -25.85 -32.54 -1.35
CA LYS A 386 -25.05 -33.02 -2.47
C LYS A 386 -23.71 -32.30 -2.50
N GLU A 387 -22.65 -33.06 -2.74
CA GLU A 387 -21.33 -32.51 -2.98
C GLU A 387 -21.19 -32.05 -4.44
N LYS A 388 -20.87 -30.77 -4.64
CA LYS A 388 -20.62 -30.19 -5.96
C LYS A 388 -19.19 -29.67 -6.04
N LYS A 389 -18.47 -30.08 -7.09
CA LYS A 389 -17.15 -29.53 -7.41
C LYS A 389 -17.31 -28.12 -7.99
N VAL A 390 -16.67 -27.15 -7.36
CA VAL A 390 -16.64 -25.74 -7.77
C VAL A 390 -15.20 -25.37 -8.10
N ILE A 391 -15.00 -24.74 -9.25
CA ILE A 391 -13.69 -24.20 -9.62
C ILE A 391 -13.59 -22.80 -9.00
N VAL A 392 -12.55 -22.58 -8.20
CA VAL A 392 -12.27 -21.26 -7.62
C VAL A 392 -11.05 -20.68 -8.34
N PRO A 393 -11.23 -19.61 -9.15
CA PRO A 393 -10.11 -18.93 -9.79
C PRO A 393 -9.09 -18.42 -8.77
N GLY A 394 -7.81 -18.63 -9.05
CA GLY A 394 -6.73 -18.25 -8.12
C GLY A 394 -6.70 -19.02 -6.79
N GLY A 395 -7.64 -19.93 -6.51
CA GLY A 395 -7.81 -20.53 -5.19
C GLY A 395 -6.57 -21.26 -4.65
N LYS A 396 -5.80 -21.95 -5.51
CA LYS A 396 -4.54 -22.59 -5.09
C LYS A 396 -3.46 -21.55 -4.74
N SER A 397 -3.38 -20.48 -5.53
CA SER A 397 -2.45 -19.38 -5.27
C SER A 397 -2.83 -18.60 -4.00
N LEU A 398 -4.12 -18.31 -3.80
CA LEU A 398 -4.63 -17.66 -2.61
C LEU A 398 -4.34 -18.49 -1.36
N LYS A 399 -4.66 -19.80 -1.40
CA LYS A 399 -4.41 -20.72 -0.29
C LYS A 399 -2.93 -20.77 0.10
N ARG A 400 -2.02 -20.82 -0.90
CA ARG A 400 -0.58 -20.77 -0.64
C ARG A 400 -0.16 -19.50 0.10
N MET A 401 -0.71 -18.35 -0.25
CA MET A 401 -0.42 -17.08 0.43
C MET A 401 -1.01 -17.04 1.84
N GLU A 402 -2.20 -17.63 2.04
CA GLU A 402 -2.83 -17.79 3.36
C GLU A 402 -1.95 -18.63 4.28
N ASP A 403 -1.59 -19.84 3.84
CA ASP A 403 -0.79 -20.78 4.63
C ASP A 403 0.60 -20.21 4.97
N ALA A 404 1.27 -19.57 4.00
CA ALA A 404 2.57 -18.94 4.21
C ALA A 404 2.48 -17.76 5.19
N THR A 405 1.44 -16.93 5.09
CA THR A 405 1.24 -15.80 5.99
C THR A 405 0.89 -16.26 7.40
N GLU A 406 0.04 -17.28 7.54
CA GLU A 406 -0.31 -17.85 8.83
C GLU A 406 0.92 -18.46 9.53
N ALA A 407 1.72 -19.24 8.81
CA ALA A 407 2.97 -19.79 9.32
C ALA A 407 3.95 -18.69 9.77
N TYR A 408 4.09 -17.62 8.98
CA TYR A 408 4.90 -16.46 9.33
C TYR A 408 4.40 -15.74 10.60
N LEU A 409 3.09 -15.55 10.74
CA LEU A 409 2.52 -14.88 11.90
C LEU A 409 2.63 -15.75 13.17
N ALA A 410 2.60 -17.07 13.03
CA ALA A 410 2.68 -18.02 14.14
C ALA A 410 4.12 -18.31 14.62
N ARG A 411 5.13 -18.10 13.76
CA ARG A 411 6.51 -18.50 14.10
C ARG A 411 7.12 -17.72 15.26
N ALA A 412 8.12 -18.34 15.89
CA ALA A 412 8.98 -17.69 16.86
C ALA A 412 9.92 -16.66 16.19
N VAL A 413 10.70 -15.97 17.02
CA VAL A 413 11.75 -15.04 16.57
C VAL A 413 12.71 -15.78 15.64
N ASN A 414 13.01 -15.19 14.48
CA ASN A 414 14.01 -15.75 13.57
C ASN A 414 15.35 -15.05 13.78
N VAL A 415 16.31 -15.76 14.39
CA VAL A 415 17.64 -15.23 14.73
C VAL A 415 18.43 -14.85 13.47
N ALA A 416 18.20 -15.53 12.34
CA ALA A 416 18.87 -15.22 11.08
C ALA A 416 18.54 -13.82 10.56
N PHE A 417 17.37 -13.27 10.94
CA PHE A 417 16.93 -11.94 10.55
C PHE A 417 17.15 -10.88 11.63
N LYS A 418 17.80 -11.24 12.74
CA LYS A 418 18.11 -10.33 13.86
C LYS A 418 16.89 -9.57 14.40
N GLU A 419 15.71 -10.20 14.33
CA GLU A 419 14.45 -9.60 14.78
C GLU A 419 14.43 -9.50 16.31
N TYR A 420 13.94 -8.38 16.85
CA TYR A 420 13.80 -8.25 18.32
C TYR A 420 12.66 -9.09 18.91
N ALA A 421 11.64 -9.41 18.11
CA ALA A 421 10.43 -10.08 18.57
C ALA A 421 9.75 -10.87 17.44
N ALA A 422 8.91 -11.83 17.82
CA ALA A 422 8.13 -12.62 16.86
C ALA A 422 7.10 -11.72 16.13
N PRO A 423 6.71 -12.04 14.89
CA PRO A 423 5.78 -11.23 14.10
C PRO A 423 4.47 -10.90 14.84
N LYS A 424 3.86 -11.87 15.53
CA LYS A 424 2.67 -11.64 16.36
C LYS A 424 2.87 -10.61 17.47
N VAL A 425 4.06 -10.57 18.08
CA VAL A 425 4.38 -9.61 19.16
C VAL A 425 4.57 -8.21 18.59
N MET A 426 5.24 -8.09 17.44
CA MET A 426 5.39 -6.82 16.73
C MET A 426 4.03 -6.24 16.32
N LEU A 427 3.11 -7.09 15.83
CA LEU A 427 1.74 -6.70 15.49
C LEU A 427 0.95 -6.22 16.70
N ALA A 428 0.96 -6.99 17.80
CA ALA A 428 0.24 -6.61 19.02
C ALA A 428 0.75 -5.26 19.58
N GLN A 429 2.07 -5.03 19.55
CA GLN A 429 2.68 -3.76 19.98
C GLN A 429 2.32 -2.60 19.04
N ALA A 430 2.31 -2.82 17.72
CA ALA A 430 1.89 -1.81 16.76
C ALA A 430 0.41 -1.46 16.94
N ALA A 431 -0.46 -2.45 17.11
CA ALA A 431 -1.88 -2.26 17.37
C ALA A 431 -2.14 -1.48 18.66
N GLU A 432 -1.47 -1.83 19.76
CA GLU A 432 -1.58 -1.10 21.02
C GLU A 432 -1.21 0.38 20.84
N LYS A 433 -0.07 0.64 20.18
CA LYS A 433 0.38 2.00 19.86
C LYS A 433 -0.67 2.78 19.07
N MET A 434 -1.21 2.17 18.02
CA MET A 434 -2.23 2.77 17.15
C MET A 434 -3.49 3.12 17.95
N VAL A 435 -4.00 2.20 18.76
CA VAL A 435 -5.22 2.42 19.57
C VAL A 435 -5.00 3.51 20.62
N ARG A 436 -3.86 3.49 21.32
CA ARG A 436 -3.53 4.53 22.31
C ARG A 436 -3.44 5.92 21.66
N HIS A 437 -2.84 6.03 20.47
CA HIS A 437 -2.78 7.27 19.70
C HIS A 437 -4.18 7.74 19.28
N ARG A 438 -4.99 6.86 18.67
CA ARG A 438 -6.36 7.19 18.25
C ARG A 438 -7.20 7.68 19.43
N ARG A 439 -7.19 6.96 20.56
CA ARG A 439 -7.92 7.36 21.78
C ARG A 439 -7.39 8.65 22.39
N ALA A 440 -6.09 8.90 22.30
CA ALA A 440 -5.51 10.17 22.73
C ALA A 440 -5.96 11.34 21.85
N ARG A 441 -6.10 11.14 20.54
CA ARG A 441 -6.70 12.13 19.62
C ARG A 441 -8.17 12.36 19.94
N GLU A 442 -8.93 11.30 20.20
CA GLU A 442 -10.35 11.37 20.58
C GLU A 442 -10.55 12.24 21.84
N ARG A 443 -9.68 12.11 22.84
CA ARG A 443 -9.72 12.97 24.04
C ARG A 443 -9.44 14.44 23.75
N THR A 444 -8.70 14.77 22.69
CA THR A 444 -8.49 16.17 22.29
C THR A 444 -9.71 16.80 21.61
N ALA A 445 -10.74 16.02 21.27
CA ALA A 445 -11.95 16.52 20.63
C ALA A 445 -12.74 17.54 21.48
N GLU A 446 -12.60 17.50 22.81
CA GLU A 446 -13.18 18.53 23.69
C GLU A 446 -12.56 19.92 23.46
N GLN A 447 -11.28 19.96 23.04
CA GLN A 447 -10.52 21.20 22.82
C GLN A 447 -10.56 21.65 21.36
N ASP A 448 -10.50 20.70 20.43
CA ASP A 448 -10.50 20.94 18.98
C ASP A 448 -11.35 19.88 18.26
N PRO A 449 -12.70 20.00 18.33
CA PRO A 449 -13.61 19.03 17.72
C PRO A 449 -13.46 19.00 16.19
N THR A 450 -13.20 20.15 15.59
CA THR A 450 -13.03 20.33 14.15
C THR A 450 -11.89 19.47 13.60
N ARG A 451 -10.75 19.46 14.31
CA ARG A 451 -9.61 18.62 13.95
C ARG A 451 -9.91 17.12 14.06
N TRP A 452 -10.58 16.71 15.13
CA TRP A 452 -10.99 15.31 15.31
C TRP A 452 -11.98 14.86 14.24
N ASP A 453 -13.00 15.66 13.94
CA ASP A 453 -14.00 15.34 12.92
C ASP A 453 -13.39 15.28 11.52
N SER A 454 -12.44 16.17 11.22
CA SER A 454 -11.67 16.12 9.97
C SER A 454 -10.87 14.81 9.87
N TYR A 455 -10.19 14.41 10.96
CA TYR A 455 -9.41 13.17 11.04
C TYR A 455 -10.29 11.93 10.83
N MET A 456 -11.45 11.92 11.45
CA MET A 456 -12.44 10.85 11.31
C MET A 456 -13.15 10.86 9.95
N GLY A 457 -12.90 11.88 9.11
CA GLY A 457 -13.49 12.04 7.78
C GLY A 457 -14.97 12.43 7.82
N ASN A 458 -15.46 12.97 8.93
CA ASN A 458 -16.85 13.40 9.11
C ASN A 458 -17.18 14.69 8.34
N ARG A 459 -16.15 15.37 7.81
CA ARG A 459 -16.22 16.63 7.06
C ARG A 459 -15.84 16.47 5.58
N LEU A 460 -15.82 15.23 5.08
CA LEU A 460 -15.58 14.91 3.69
C LEU A 460 -16.80 15.19 2.81
#